data_AF-A0A0P0XPL6-F1
#
_entry.id   AF-A0A0P0XPL6-F1
#
_cell.length_a   1.000
_cell.length_b   1.000
_cell.length_c   1.000
_cell.angle_alpha   90.00
_cell.angle_beta   90.00
_cell.angle_gamma   90.00
#
_symmetry.space_group_name_H-M   'P 1'
#
loop_
_entity.id
_entity.type
_entity.pdbx_description
1 polymer ?
#
loop_
_entity_poly.entity_id
_entity_poly.type
_entity_poly.pdbx_seq_one_letter_code
_entity_poly.pdbx_strand_id
1 'polypeptide(L)'
;IVKQLEVEMGQSMEMGTIHAGDFLRRFCSTLGMNNQAVKAAQEAVQRSEELDIRRSPISIAAAVIYMITQLSDDKKPLKDISLATGVAEGTIRNSYKDLYPYASRLIPNTYAKEEDLKNLCTP
;
A
#
# COMPACT_ATOMS: atom_id res chain seq x y z
N ILE A 1 0.27 12.62 -46.96
CA ILE A 1 -0.39 11.37 -46.53
C ILE A 1 0.39 10.88 -45.33
N VAL A 2 0.08 11.45 -44.17
CA VAL A 2 -0.66 10.85 -43.04
C VAL A 2 0.30 10.21 -42.03
N LYS A 3 0.16 10.65 -40.77
CA LYS A 3 0.05 9.82 -39.56
C LYS A 3 1.31 9.00 -39.20
N GLN A 4 1.72 8.86 -37.95
CA GLN A 4 1.22 9.28 -36.65
C GLN A 4 2.33 8.83 -35.67
N LEU A 5 2.41 9.53 -34.55
CA LEU A 5 2.96 9.08 -33.27
C LEU A 5 2.95 7.56 -33.06
N GLU A 6 4.03 7.05 -32.48
CA GLU A 6 3.96 6.21 -31.28
C GLU A 6 5.23 6.48 -30.44
N VAL A 7 5.05 7.36 -29.45
CA VAL A 7 5.98 7.56 -28.35
C VAL A 7 5.76 6.38 -27.41
N GLU A 8 6.52 5.31 -27.56
CA GLU A 8 6.58 4.28 -26.52
C GLU A 8 7.60 4.70 -25.48
N MET A 9 7.07 5.13 -24.33
CA MET A 9 7.78 5.50 -23.12
C MET A 9 8.47 4.27 -22.52
N GLY A 10 9.57 3.83 -23.14
CA GLY A 10 10.57 2.99 -22.51
C GLY A 10 11.43 3.85 -21.59
N GLN A 11 10.89 4.30 -20.45
CA GLN A 11 11.76 4.80 -19.39
C GLN A 11 12.41 3.59 -18.72
N SER A 12 13.57 3.22 -19.27
CA SER A 12 14.59 2.41 -18.63
C SER A 12 14.90 3.02 -17.27
N MET A 13 14.37 2.43 -16.20
CA MET A 13 14.73 2.83 -14.85
C MET A 13 16.09 2.21 -14.55
N GLU A 14 17.14 3.04 -14.50
CA GLU A 14 18.47 2.63 -14.06
C GLU A 14 18.37 2.01 -12.66
N MET A 15 18.88 0.77 -12.55
CA MET A 15 18.87 -0.06 -11.36
C MET A 15 19.90 0.45 -10.33
N GLY A 16 19.68 1.65 -9.80
CA GLY A 16 20.13 1.98 -8.44
C GLY A 16 19.20 1.26 -7.48
N THR A 17 19.72 0.58 -6.45
CA THR A 17 18.98 -0.24 -5.49
C THR A 17 17.75 0.48 -4.92
N ILE A 18 16.57 0.31 -5.56
CA ILE A 18 15.31 0.86 -5.05
C ILE A 18 14.89 -0.02 -3.88
N HIS A 19 15.01 0.50 -2.66
CA HIS A 19 14.54 -0.19 -1.48
C HIS A 19 13.00 -0.24 -1.50
N ALA A 20 12.39 -1.31 -0.98
CA ALA A 20 10.93 -1.46 -0.91
C ALA A 20 10.22 -0.22 -0.28
N GLY A 21 10.91 0.46 0.65
CA GLY A 21 10.44 1.70 1.27
C GLY A 21 10.32 2.90 0.33
N ASP A 22 11.05 2.95 -0.78
CA ASP A 22 10.98 4.04 -1.76
C ASP A 22 9.74 3.92 -2.65
N PHE A 23 9.34 2.70 -3.00
CA PHE A 23 8.06 2.45 -3.65
C PHE A 23 6.90 2.87 -2.75
N LEU A 24 6.95 2.51 -1.47
CA LEU A 24 5.89 2.84 -0.52
C LEU A 24 5.71 4.36 -0.37
N ARG A 25 6.80 5.12 -0.21
CA ARG A 25 6.73 6.59 -0.13
C ARG A 25 6.11 7.20 -1.37
N ARG A 26 6.47 6.70 -2.57
CA ARG A 26 5.87 7.17 -3.82
C ARG A 26 4.36 6.89 -3.87
N PHE A 27 3.92 5.69 -3.50
CA PHE A 27 2.50 5.34 -3.47
C PHE A 27 1.71 6.23 -2.50
N CYS A 28 2.24 6.42 -1.28
CA CYS A 28 1.60 7.27 -0.29
C CYS A 28 1.52 8.73 -0.75
N SER A 29 2.55 9.24 -1.43
CA SER A 29 2.54 10.59 -2.03
C SER A 29 1.49 10.70 -3.14
N THR A 30 1.38 9.73 -4.03
CA THR A 30 0.34 9.71 -5.09
C THR A 30 -1.07 9.72 -4.50
N LEU A 31 -1.26 9.05 -3.35
CA LEU A 31 -2.54 8.99 -2.65
C LEU A 31 -2.81 10.21 -1.76
N GLY A 32 -1.87 11.16 -1.67
CA GLY A 32 -2.01 12.35 -0.83
C GLY A 32 -2.02 12.05 0.68
N MET A 33 -1.40 10.95 1.10
CA MET A 33 -1.33 10.58 2.51
C MET A 33 -0.48 11.57 3.32
N ASN A 34 -0.94 11.92 4.52
CA ASN A 34 -0.17 12.77 5.43
C ASN A 34 1.03 12.02 6.04
N ASN A 35 1.96 12.76 6.65
CA ASN A 35 3.21 12.21 7.20
C ASN A 35 3.01 11.14 8.28
N GLN A 36 1.95 11.26 9.10
CA GLN A 36 1.66 10.26 10.15
C GLN A 36 1.22 8.93 9.51
N ALA A 37 0.34 8.98 8.51
CA ALA A 37 -0.11 7.82 7.77
C ALA A 37 1.03 7.17 6.96
N VAL A 38 1.89 7.98 6.33
CA VAL A 38 3.09 7.47 5.61
C VAL A 38 4.01 6.72 6.57
N LYS A 39 4.31 7.30 7.74
CA LYS A 39 5.17 6.67 8.74
C LYS A 39 4.56 5.37 9.28
N ALA A 40 3.26 5.38 9.56
CA ALA A 40 2.54 4.20 10.02
C ALA A 40 2.53 3.08 8.97
N ALA A 41 2.35 3.42 7.69
CA ALA A 41 2.44 2.46 6.59
C ALA A 41 3.85 1.87 6.46
N GLN A 42 4.90 2.68 6.57
CA GLN A 42 6.29 2.21 6.52
C GLN A 42 6.58 1.20 7.64
N GLU A 43 6.17 1.53 8.86
CA GLU A 43 6.36 0.66 10.01
C GLU A 43 5.54 -0.62 9.88
N ALA A 44 4.29 -0.54 9.42
CA ALA A 44 3.43 -1.70 9.21
C ALA A 44 3.97 -2.64 8.12
N VAL A 45 4.52 -2.09 7.01
CA VAL A 45 5.20 -2.91 5.99
C VAL A 45 6.44 -3.58 6.59
N GLN A 46 7.26 -2.86 7.35
CA GLN A 46 8.44 -3.44 7.99
C GLN A 46 8.06 -4.59 8.95
N ARG A 47 7.04 -4.40 9.79
CA ARG A 47 6.54 -5.46 10.69
C ARG A 47 5.96 -6.66 9.93
N SER A 48 5.47 -6.46 8.71
CA SER A 48 4.94 -7.56 7.90
C SER A 48 6.03 -8.49 7.34
N GLU A 49 7.29 -8.05 7.30
CA GLU A 49 8.43 -8.87 6.85
C GLU A 49 8.69 -10.07 7.79
N GLU A 50 8.24 -9.99 9.04
CA GLU A 50 8.31 -11.08 10.02
C GLU A 50 7.17 -12.11 9.88
N LEU A 51 6.17 -11.84 9.02
CA LEU A 51 5.03 -12.73 8.81
C LEU A 51 5.28 -13.64 7.61
N ASP A 52 4.90 -14.93 7.74
CA ASP A 52 4.93 -15.87 6.62
C ASP A 52 3.71 -15.69 5.71
N ILE A 53 3.67 -14.56 4.98
CA ILE A 53 2.63 -14.24 4.02
C ILE A 53 3.17 -14.39 2.59
N ARG A 54 2.58 -15.32 1.83
CA ARG A 54 3.00 -15.64 0.46
C ARG A 54 2.45 -14.64 -0.57
N ARG A 55 2.84 -13.37 -0.46
CA ARG A 55 2.46 -12.28 -1.39
C ARG A 55 3.69 -11.51 -1.82
N SER A 56 3.61 -10.85 -2.98
CA SER A 56 4.71 -9.98 -3.43
C SER A 56 4.85 -8.75 -2.50
N PRO A 57 6.05 -8.18 -2.34
CA PRO A 57 6.25 -6.97 -1.52
C PRO A 57 5.34 -5.80 -1.92
N ILE A 58 5.08 -5.63 -3.22
CA ILE A 58 4.20 -4.57 -3.73
C ILE A 58 2.74 -4.83 -3.34
N SER A 59 2.30 -6.09 -3.38
CA SER A 59 0.94 -6.47 -2.94
C SER A 59 0.74 -6.26 -1.43
N ILE A 60 1.77 -6.57 -0.63
CA ILE A 60 1.78 -6.28 0.82
C ILE A 60 1.71 -4.77 1.06
N ALA A 61 2.56 -3.98 0.40
CA ALA A 61 2.54 -2.52 0.50
C ALA A 61 1.17 -1.93 0.15
N ALA A 62 0.54 -2.38 -0.94
CA ALA A 62 -0.78 -1.93 -1.36
C ALA A 62 -1.86 -2.26 -0.32
N ALA A 63 -1.83 -3.47 0.26
CA ALA A 63 -2.78 -3.88 1.28
C ALA A 63 -2.57 -3.14 2.62
N VAL A 64 -1.32 -2.88 3.02
CA VAL A 64 -1.02 -2.07 4.21
C VAL A 64 -1.50 -0.64 4.04
N ILE A 65 -1.27 -0.02 2.87
CA ILE A 65 -1.80 1.32 2.55
C ILE A 65 -3.33 1.32 2.68
N TYR A 66 -4.01 0.29 2.16
CA TYR A 66 -5.45 0.16 2.31
C TYR A 66 -5.85 0.11 3.79
N MET A 67 -5.22 -0.73 4.61
CA MET A 67 -5.51 -0.79 6.06
C MET A 67 -5.34 0.58 6.75
N ILE A 68 -4.23 1.27 6.48
CA ILE A 68 -3.90 2.55 7.11
C ILE A 68 -4.90 3.64 6.71
N THR A 69 -5.29 3.69 5.44
CA THR A 69 -6.23 4.70 4.94
C THR A 69 -7.66 4.41 5.37
N GLN A 70 -8.05 3.16 5.58
CA GLN A 70 -9.37 2.82 6.13
C GLN A 70 -9.54 3.20 7.61
N LEU A 71 -8.43 3.41 8.32
CA LEU A 71 -8.39 3.88 9.70
C LEU A 71 -8.32 5.41 9.84
N SER A 72 -8.21 6.15 8.73
CA SER A 72 -8.24 7.62 8.75
C SER A 72 -9.60 8.16 8.29
N ASP A 73 -9.83 9.45 8.53
CA ASP A 73 -10.98 10.18 7.97
C ASP A 73 -10.89 10.35 6.45
N ASP A 74 -9.69 10.24 5.88
CA ASP A 74 -9.40 10.37 4.44
C ASP A 74 -9.19 8.99 3.80
N LYS A 75 -10.28 8.21 3.79
CA LYS A 75 -10.31 6.86 3.23
C LYS A 75 -10.00 6.87 1.74
N LYS A 76 -9.13 5.98 1.30
CA LYS A 76 -8.78 5.83 -0.12
C LYS A 76 -9.52 4.64 -0.71
N PRO A 77 -10.28 4.80 -1.81
CA PRO A 77 -10.94 3.67 -2.44
C PRO A 77 -9.91 2.71 -3.02
N LEU A 78 -10.23 1.41 -3.04
CA LEU A 78 -9.34 0.37 -3.56
C LEU A 78 -8.86 0.66 -4.99
N LYS A 79 -9.72 1.25 -5.82
CA LYS A 79 -9.40 1.66 -7.19
C LYS A 79 -8.22 2.64 -7.23
N ASP A 80 -8.17 3.61 -6.34
CA ASP A 80 -7.11 4.62 -6.32
C ASP A 80 -5.78 4.00 -5.88
N ILE A 81 -5.83 3.09 -4.91
CA ILE A 81 -4.65 2.32 -4.47
C ILE A 81 -4.16 1.40 -5.60
N SER A 82 -5.10 0.77 -6.33
CA SER A 82 -4.77 -0.05 -7.49
C SER A 82 -4.08 0.77 -8.58
N LEU A 83 -4.59 1.96 -8.89
CA LEU A 83 -3.98 2.88 -9.86
C LEU A 83 -2.60 3.37 -9.40
N ALA A 84 -2.44 3.70 -8.12
CA ALA A 84 -1.18 4.20 -7.57
C ALA A 84 -0.07 3.13 -7.52
N THR A 85 -0.44 1.87 -7.27
CA THR A 85 0.50 0.76 -7.07
C THR A 85 0.69 -0.14 -8.29
N GLY A 86 -0.24 -0.09 -9.24
CA GLY A 86 -0.32 -1.04 -10.36
C GLY A 86 -0.82 -2.44 -9.99
N VAL A 87 -1.22 -2.66 -8.73
CA VAL A 87 -1.71 -3.97 -8.25
C VAL A 87 -3.21 -4.07 -8.48
N ALA A 88 -3.69 -5.16 -9.07
CA ALA A 88 -5.12 -5.38 -9.28
C ALA A 88 -5.90 -5.40 -7.96
N GLU A 89 -7.10 -4.79 -7.93
CA GLU A 89 -7.89 -4.68 -6.70
C GLU A 89 -8.18 -6.04 -6.02
N GLY A 90 -8.41 -7.10 -6.82
CA GLY A 90 -8.61 -8.45 -6.28
C GLY A 90 -7.38 -8.97 -5.54
N THR A 91 -6.18 -8.64 -6.02
CA THR A 91 -4.92 -8.96 -5.35
C THR A 91 -4.77 -8.16 -4.06
N ILE A 92 -5.12 -6.86 -4.06
CA ILE A 92 -5.10 -6.03 -2.84
C ILE A 92 -6.05 -6.61 -1.79
N ARG A 93 -7.27 -6.99 -2.17
CA ARG A 93 -8.25 -7.61 -1.26
C ARG A 93 -7.74 -8.93 -0.68
N ASN A 94 -7.15 -9.78 -1.52
CA ASN A 94 -6.60 -11.06 -1.06
C ASN A 94 -5.42 -10.87 -0.10
N SER A 95 -4.51 -9.94 -0.40
CA SER A 95 -3.41 -9.58 0.50
C SER A 95 -3.92 -8.95 1.81
N TYR A 96 -4.96 -8.12 1.74
CA TYR A 96 -5.61 -7.57 2.93
C TYR A 96 -6.21 -8.67 3.81
N LYS A 97 -6.88 -9.66 3.20
CA LYS A 97 -7.43 -10.81 3.91
C LYS A 97 -6.36 -11.59 4.67
N ASP A 98 -5.19 -11.77 4.07
CA ASP A 98 -4.06 -12.46 4.69
C ASP A 98 -3.43 -11.64 5.84
N LEU A 99 -3.43 -10.30 5.73
CA LEU A 99 -2.87 -9.38 6.74
C LEU A 99 -3.84 -9.07 7.90
N TYR A 100 -5.15 -9.13 7.66
CA TYR A 100 -6.19 -8.71 8.60
C TYR A 100 -6.07 -9.36 9.99
N PRO A 101 -5.79 -10.68 10.15
CA PRO A 101 -5.62 -11.31 11.46
C PRO A 101 -4.45 -10.73 12.28
N TYR A 102 -3.51 -10.06 11.61
CA TYR A 102 -2.32 -9.47 12.22
C TYR A 102 -2.42 -7.96 12.39
N ALA A 103 -3.58 -7.35 12.15
CA ALA A 103 -3.75 -5.89 12.18
C ALA A 103 -3.22 -5.23 13.47
N SER A 104 -3.48 -5.82 14.64
CA SER A 104 -2.98 -5.31 15.93
C SER A 104 -1.47 -5.40 16.10
N ARG A 105 -0.81 -6.33 15.40
CA ARG A 105 0.66 -6.45 15.38
C ARG A 105 1.28 -5.50 14.35
N LEU A 106 0.61 -5.28 13.22
CA LEU A 106 1.12 -4.48 12.11
C LEU A 106 0.93 -2.98 12.32
N ILE A 107 -0.26 -2.55 12.72
CA ILE A 107 -0.58 -1.13 12.82
C ILE A 107 0.02 -0.57 14.11
N PRO A 108 0.86 0.49 14.05
CA PRO A 108 1.43 1.08 15.26
C PRO A 108 0.35 1.71 16.13
N ASN A 109 0.41 1.46 17.45
CA ASN A 109 -0.50 2.08 18.43
C ASN A 109 -0.41 3.62 18.47
N THR A 110 0.67 4.19 17.93
CA THR A 110 0.84 5.64 17.75
C THR A 110 -0.07 6.21 16.65
N TYR A 111 -0.58 5.36 15.75
CA TYR A 111 -1.47 5.74 14.65
C TYR A 111 -2.93 5.38 14.94
N ALA A 112 -3.20 4.14 15.38
CA ALA A 112 -4.54 3.68 15.71
C ALA A 112 -4.50 2.73 16.92
N LYS A 113 -5.43 2.89 17.85
CA LYS A 113 -5.56 1.99 19.01
C LYS A 113 -6.30 0.71 18.62
N GLU A 114 -6.21 -0.31 19.47
CA GLU A 114 -6.89 -1.59 19.24
C GLU A 114 -8.42 -1.46 19.10
N GLU A 115 -9.02 -0.48 19.79
CA GLU A 115 -10.44 -0.15 19.62
C GLU A 115 -10.77 0.35 18.21
N ASP A 116 -9.88 1.14 17.61
CA ASP A 116 -10.05 1.71 16.26
C ASP A 116 -9.91 0.64 15.18
N LEU A 117 -9.13 -0.42 15.43
CA LEU A 117 -8.95 -1.53 14.50
C LEU A 117 -10.26 -2.27 14.21
N LYS A 118 -11.24 -2.19 15.12
CA LYS A 118 -12.59 -2.74 14.91
C LYS A 118 -13.37 -2.01 13.80
N ASN A 119 -12.93 -0.81 13.41
CA ASN A 119 -13.51 -0.05 12.31
C ASN A 119 -13.03 -0.52 10.94
N LEU A 120 -12.02 -1.40 10.88
CA LEU A 120 -11.63 -2.06 9.65
C LEU A 120 -12.75 -2.99 9.18
N CYS A 121 -13.05 -2.95 7.88
CA CYS A 121 -14.05 -3.84 7.29
C CYS A 121 -13.52 -5.28 7.29
N THR A 122 -14.26 -6.23 7.85
CA THR A 122 -13.87 -7.63 7.76
C THR A 122 -13.85 -8.08 6.28
N PRO A 123 -12.72 -8.61 5.77
CA PRO A 123 -12.53 -8.94 4.35
C PRO A 123 -13.36 -10.12 3.83
#